data_AF-A0A2U1VG76-F1
#
_entry.id   AF-A0A2U1VG76-F1
#
_cell.length_a   1.000
_cell.length_b   1.000
_cell.length_c   1.000
_cell.angle_alpha   90.00
_cell.angle_beta   90.00
_cell.angle_gamma   90.00
#
_symmetry.space_group_name_H-M   'P 1'
#
loop_
_entity.id
_entity.type
_entity.pdbx_description
1 polymer ?
#
loop_
_entity_poly.entity_id
_entity_poly.type
_entity_poly.pdbx_seq_one_letter_code
_entity_poly.pdbx_strand_id
1 'polypeptide(L)'
;MVRIVHMGKLGGYAALLGGALLELDGRILWPSVKTLTDAAQRAGIGVCDQILDTRSVTDGATTAAAPLSGGAEPRQPLPMADRRAAGLPLAA
;
A
#
# COMPACT_ATOMS: atom_id res chain seq x y z
N MET A 1 12.17 0.49 -22.07
CA MET A 1 11.39 -0.26 -21.06
C MET A 1 9.90 -0.08 -21.37
N VAL A 2 9.12 -1.13 -21.15
CA VAL A 2 7.66 -1.11 -21.34
C VAL A 2 6.98 -0.74 -20.02
N ARG A 3 5.92 0.06 -20.10
CA ARG A 3 5.07 0.39 -18.95
C ARG A 3 3.86 -0.53 -18.96
N ILE A 4 3.42 -0.95 -17.79
CA ILE A 4 2.20 -1.77 -17.67
C ILE A 4 1.02 -0.83 -17.43
N VAL A 5 -0.06 -1.04 -18.16
CA VAL A 5 -1.29 -0.25 -18.04
C VAL A 5 -2.42 -1.17 -17.58
N HIS A 6 -3.07 -0.86 -16.47
CA HIS A 6 -4.28 -1.53 -16.02
C HIS A 6 -5.50 -0.90 -16.71
N MET A 7 -6.07 -1.65 -17.66
CA MET A 7 -7.18 -1.24 -18.50
C MET A 7 -8.51 -1.41 -17.76
N GLY A 8 -8.84 -0.43 -16.92
CA GLY A 8 -9.98 -0.52 -16.00
C GLY A 8 -11.33 -0.91 -16.62
N LYS A 9 -11.66 -0.40 -17.82
CA LYS A 9 -12.93 -0.71 -18.50
C LYS A 9 -12.94 -2.03 -19.25
N LEU A 10 -11.79 -2.46 -19.75
CA LEU A 10 -11.66 -3.70 -20.53
C LEU A 10 -11.40 -4.90 -19.62
N GLY A 11 -10.87 -4.66 -18.41
CA GLY A 11 -10.44 -5.70 -17.50
C GLY A 11 -9.14 -6.33 -17.97
N GLY A 12 -8.04 -6.05 -17.28
CA GLY A 12 -6.74 -6.65 -17.57
C GLY A 12 -5.63 -5.63 -17.79
N TYR A 13 -4.51 -6.11 -18.28
CA TYR A 13 -3.25 -5.37 -18.36
C TYR A 13 -2.73 -5.35 -19.78
N ALA A 14 -2.18 -4.21 -20.20
CA ALA A 14 -1.55 -4.06 -21.50
C ALA A 14 -0.14 -3.48 -21.34
N ALA A 15 0.73 -3.82 -22.28
CA ALA A 15 2.07 -3.25 -22.37
C ALA A 15 2.02 -1.97 -23.22
N LEU A 16 2.64 -0.89 -22.74
CA LEU A 16 2.78 0.38 -23.44
C LEU A 16 4.26 0.68 -23.67
N LEU A 17 4.67 0.79 -24.93
CA LEU A 17 6.04 1.13 -25.33
C LEU A 17 6.01 2.33 -26.27
N GLY A 18 6.70 3.41 -25.90
CA GLY A 18 6.79 4.61 -26.74
C GLY A 18 5.43 5.27 -27.05
N GLY A 19 4.42 5.08 -26.20
CA GLY A 19 3.07 5.60 -26.41
C GLY A 19 2.15 4.70 -27.24
N ALA A 20 2.64 3.55 -27.73
CA ALA A 20 1.84 2.55 -28.43
C ALA A 20 1.59 1.32 -27.55
N LEU A 21 0.41 0.71 -27.70
CA LEU A 21 0.13 -0.59 -27.09
C LEU A 21 0.92 -1.66 -27.84
N LEU A 22 1.60 -2.50 -27.08
CA LEU A 22 2.43 -3.57 -27.62
C LEU A 22 1.66 -4.88 -27.60
N GLU A 23 1.62 -5.54 -28.74
CA GLU A 23 1.19 -6.93 -28.85
C GLU A 23 2.35 -7.84 -28.47
N LEU A 24 2.11 -8.73 -27.51
CA LEU A 24 3.08 -9.74 -27.07
C LEU A 24 2.42 -11.11 -27.25
N ASP A 25 3.10 -12.05 -27.89
CA ASP A 25 2.59 -13.43 -28.08
C ASP A 25 1.19 -13.48 -28.73
N GLY A 26 0.91 -12.60 -29.70
CA GLY A 26 -0.41 -12.52 -30.34
C GLY A 26 -1.50 -11.88 -29.48
N ARG A 27 -1.16 -11.29 -28.32
CA ARG A 27 -2.11 -10.76 -27.34
C ARG A 27 -1.75 -9.34 -26.91
N ILE A 28 -2.73 -8.45 -27.02
CA ILE A 28 -2.63 -7.06 -26.54
C ILE A 28 -3.06 -6.97 -25.06
N LEU A 29 -4.05 -7.77 -24.64
CA LEU A 29 -4.63 -7.74 -23.31
C LEU A 29 -4.32 -9.01 -22.53
N TRP A 30 -3.85 -8.84 -21.30
CA TRP A 30 -3.40 -9.91 -20.43
C TRP A 30 -4.20 -9.95 -19.13
N PRO A 31 -4.48 -11.15 -18.58
CA PRO A 31 -5.30 -11.29 -17.39
C PRO A 31 -4.58 -10.83 -16.11
N SER A 32 -3.25 -10.80 -16.11
CA SER A 32 -2.46 -10.43 -14.93
C SER A 32 -1.16 -9.71 -15.32
N VAL A 33 -0.65 -8.89 -14.40
CA VAL A 33 0.67 -8.27 -14.51
C VAL A 33 1.75 -9.34 -14.68
N LYS A 34 1.70 -10.41 -13.87
CA LYS A 34 2.72 -11.47 -13.88
C LYS A 34 2.87 -12.12 -15.27
N THR A 35 1.75 -12.48 -15.90
CA THR A 35 1.77 -13.10 -17.24
C THR A 35 2.25 -12.13 -18.31
N LEU A 36 1.90 -10.85 -18.20
CA LEU A 36 2.38 -9.81 -19.11
C LEU A 36 3.90 -9.59 -18.96
N THR A 37 4.38 -9.52 -17.73
CA THR A 37 5.81 -9.37 -17.42
C THR A 37 6.62 -10.54 -17.92
N ASP A 38 6.14 -11.78 -17.72
CA ASP A 38 6.81 -12.98 -18.23
C ASP A 38 6.90 -12.96 -19.77
N ALA A 39 5.82 -12.59 -20.46
CA ALA A 39 5.82 -12.44 -21.91
C ALA A 39 6.78 -11.34 -22.40
N ALA A 40 6.82 -10.19 -21.72
CA ALA A 40 7.74 -9.11 -22.04
C ALA A 40 9.22 -9.52 -21.81
N GLN A 41 9.50 -10.27 -20.74
CA GLN A 41 10.84 -10.79 -20.45
C GLN A 41 11.28 -11.82 -21.51
N ARG A 42 10.39 -12.73 -21.93
CA ARG A 42 10.67 -13.66 -23.03
C ARG A 42 10.97 -12.94 -24.35
N ALA A 43 10.33 -11.79 -24.58
CA ALA A 43 10.61 -10.93 -25.72
C ALA A 43 11.88 -10.07 -25.56
N GLY A 44 12.61 -10.19 -24.43
CA GLY A 44 13.82 -9.41 -24.15
C GLY A 44 13.54 -7.95 -23.78
N ILE A 45 12.31 -7.61 -23.40
CA ILE A 45 11.87 -6.24 -23.12
C ILE A 45 11.86 -6.00 -21.61
N GLY A 46 12.69 -5.06 -21.15
CA GLY A 46 12.68 -4.63 -19.76
C GLY A 46 11.35 -3.96 -19.38
N VAL A 47 10.81 -4.32 -18.22
CA VAL A 47 9.50 -3.85 -17.70
C VAL A 47 9.72 -2.82 -16.59
N CYS A 48 8.98 -1.71 -16.63
CA CYS A 48 8.95 -0.74 -15.54
C CYS A 48 8.13 -1.29 -14.37
N ASP A 49 8.58 -1.04 -13.14
CA ASP A 49 7.91 -1.49 -11.91
C ASP A 49 6.60 -0.74 -11.61
N GLN A 50 6.36 0.39 -12.28
CA GLN A 50 5.17 1.22 -12.10
C GLN A 50 4.05 0.82 -13.06
N ILE A 51 2.84 0.66 -12.52
CA ILE A 51 1.61 0.37 -13.24
C ILE A 51 0.79 1.66 -13.39
N LEU A 52 0.36 1.97 -14.62
CA LEU A 52 -0.57 3.04 -14.90
C LEU A 52 -1.99 2.51 -14.74
N ASP A 53 -2.70 2.93 -13.69
CA ASP A 53 -4.11 2.58 -13.50
C ASP A 53 -5.01 3.59 -14.21
N THR A 54 -5.79 3.11 -15.19
CA THR A 54 -6.72 3.96 -15.97
C THR A 54 -8.17 3.80 -15.53
N ARG A 55 -8.42 3.21 -14.36
CA ARG A 55 -9.77 3.19 -13.80
C ARG A 55 -10.19 4.63 -13.52
N SER A 56 -11.45 4.93 -13.85
CA SER A 56 -12.05 6.18 -13.43
C SER A 56 -12.00 6.24 -11.90
N VAL A 57 -11.44 7.33 -11.37
CA VAL A 57 -11.63 7.67 -9.96
C VAL A 57 -13.09 8.05 -9.83
N THR A 58 -13.93 7.13 -9.36
CA THR A 58 -15.28 7.49 -8.94
C THR A 58 -15.13 8.49 -7.79
N ASP A 59 -15.81 9.63 -7.89
CA ASP A 59 -15.87 10.78 -6.95
C ASP A 59 -16.35 10.40 -5.53
N GLY A 60 -15.66 9.47 -4.87
CA GLY A 60 -16.04 8.91 -3.57
C GLY A 60 -14.87 8.35 -2.78
N ALA A 61 -13.63 8.50 -3.25
CA ALA A 61 -12.45 8.27 -2.43
C ALA A 61 -12.22 9.49 -1.53
N THR A 62 -13.12 9.70 -0.55
CA THR A 62 -12.69 10.30 0.71
C THR A 62 -11.59 9.40 1.23
N THR A 63 -10.35 9.79 0.95
CA THR A 63 -9.19 9.14 1.55
C THR A 63 -9.19 9.64 2.99
N ALA A 64 -9.93 8.95 3.85
CA ALA A 64 -9.75 9.08 5.28
C ALA A 64 -8.30 8.65 5.54
N ALA A 65 -7.42 9.64 5.70
CA ALA A 65 -6.07 9.42 6.15
C ALA A 65 -6.18 8.63 7.46
N ALA A 66 -5.76 7.37 7.44
CA ALA A 66 -5.59 6.61 8.66
C ALA A 66 -4.67 7.43 9.57
N PRO A 67 -5.07 7.75 10.82
CA PRO A 67 -4.11 8.33 11.74
C PRO A 67 -2.97 7.32 11.86
N LEU A 68 -1.76 7.78 11.58
CA LEU A 68 -0.54 7.10 11.98
C LEU A 68 -0.67 6.86 13.48
N SER A 69 -0.97 5.61 13.87
CA SER A 69 -0.86 5.16 15.25
C SER A 69 0.61 5.22 15.63
N GLY A 70 1.06 6.41 15.99
CA GLY A 70 2.27 6.61 16.76
C GLY A 70 2.06 5.91 18.08
N GLY A 71 2.81 4.83 18.29
CA GLY A 71 3.00 4.27 19.62
C GLY A 71 3.57 5.36 20.51
N ALA A 72 2.78 5.78 21.50
CA ALA A 72 3.24 6.57 22.61
C ALA A 72 2.48 6.10 23.86
N GLU A 73 3.04 5.02 24.42
CA GLU A 73 3.13 4.68 25.84
C GLU A 73 2.00 5.14 26.78
N PRO A 74 1.29 4.22 27.47
CA PRO A 74 0.34 4.60 28.51
C PRO A 74 1.09 5.30 29.65
N ARG A 75 0.91 6.62 29.75
CA ARG A 75 1.39 7.43 30.88
C ARG A 75 0.87 6.83 32.18
N GLN A 76 1.75 6.15 32.90
CA GLN A 76 1.50 5.71 34.27
C GLN A 76 1.24 6.93 35.16
N PRO A 77 0.20 6.92 36.01
CA PRO A 77 0.03 7.94 37.02
C PRO A 77 1.12 7.79 38.09
N LEU A 78 1.78 8.91 38.38
CA LEU A 78 2.83 9.07 39.40
C LEU A 78 2.38 8.51 40.75
N PRO A 79 3.24 7.77 41.49
CA PRO A 79 2.97 7.47 42.89
C PRO A 79 3.16 8.77 43.70
N MET A 80 2.06 9.33 44.19
CA MET A 80 2.08 10.33 45.26
C MET A 80 2.56 9.65 46.54
N ALA A 81 3.87 9.69 46.76
CA ALA A 81 4.47 9.38 48.04
C ALA A 81 4.53 10.64 48.90
N ASP A 82 4.16 10.42 50.17
CA ASP A 82 4.49 11.21 51.36
C ASP A 82 3.57 12.38 51.72
N ARG A 83 2.78 12.20 52.80
CA ARG A 83 3.15 12.78 54.11
C ARG A 83 2.14 12.50 55.24
N ARG A 84 2.73 12.26 56.42
CA ARG A 84 2.21 12.32 57.82
C ARG A 84 1.60 11.02 58.35
N ALA A 85 2.34 10.16 59.06
CA ALA A 85 3.01 10.34 60.36
C ALA A 85 2.06 10.67 61.52
N ALA A 86 1.79 9.68 62.38
CA ALA A 86 1.91 9.72 63.85
C ALA A 86 1.00 8.67 64.54
N GLY A 87 1.57 7.88 65.47
CA GLY A 87 0.84 7.09 66.48
C GLY A 87 1.26 5.62 66.54
N LEU A 88 2.46 5.30 67.02
CA LEU A 88 2.75 4.77 68.39
C LEU A 88 2.20 3.34 68.67
N PRO A 89 3.06 2.35 68.99
CA PRO A 89 2.65 1.04 69.47
C PRO A 89 2.63 0.99 71.01
N LEU A 90 1.54 0.52 71.63
CA LEU A 90 1.60 0.02 73.01
C LEU A 90 0.44 -0.92 73.38
N ALA A 91 0.82 -2.14 73.75
CA ALA A 91 0.26 -3.07 74.74
C ALA A 91 -1.28 -3.26 74.89
N ALA A 92 -1.73 -4.50 74.68
CA ALA A 92 -2.24 -5.39 75.73
C ALA A 92 -2.27 -6.85 75.21
#